data_AF-A0A382FJI9-F1
#
_entry.id   AF-A0A382FJI9-F1
#
_cell.length_a   1.000
_cell.length_b   1.000
_cell.length_c   1.000
_cell.angle_alpha   90.00
_cell.angle_beta   90.00
_cell.angle_gamma   90.00
#
_symmetry.space_group_name_H-M   'P 1'
#
loop_
_entity.id
_entity.type
_entity.pdbx_description
1 polymer ?
#
loop_
_entity_poly.entity_id
_entity_poly.type
_entity_poly.pdbx_seq_one_letter_code
_entity_poly.pdbx_strand_id
1 'polypeptide(L)'
;MLQINVLAALTGACAALMTWLFISMSEGIQSIFYGDSFIHNSLEGSGREWWIIFIPALGGLIAGIIIEYWSKDAKGAGVPIVMEAVAVKKARLSAKK
;
A
#
# COMPACT_ATOMS: atom_id res chain seq x y z
N MET A 1 -15.87 -29.96 2.01
CA MET A 1 -15.98 -29.00 0.88
C MET A 1 -16.51 -27.65 1.32
N LEU A 2 -17.69 -27.55 1.95
CA LEU A 2 -18.26 -26.25 2.39
C LEU A 2 -17.37 -25.45 3.36
N GLN A 3 -16.70 -26.10 4.32
CA GLN A 3 -15.84 -25.41 5.29
C GLN A 3 -14.65 -24.68 4.63
N ILE A 4 -14.05 -25.27 3.60
CA ILE A 4 -12.92 -24.67 2.87
C ILE A 4 -13.42 -23.48 2.04
N ASN A 5 -14.59 -23.59 1.42
CA ASN A 5 -15.18 -22.50 0.65
C ASN A 5 -15.54 -21.30 1.53
N VAL A 6 -16.08 -21.53 2.74
CA VAL A 6 -16.35 -20.46 3.71
C VAL A 6 -15.06 -19.77 4.15
N LEU A 7 -14.02 -20.55 4.45
CA LEU A 7 -12.72 -19.99 4.82
C LEU A 7 -12.13 -19.13 3.70
N ALA A 8 -12.18 -19.63 2.46
CA ALA A 8 -11.70 -18.93 1.27
C ALA A 8 -12.46 -17.61 1.05
N ALA A 9 -13.80 -17.64 1.15
CA ALA A 9 -14.64 -16.45 1.03
C ALA A 9 -14.31 -15.41 2.10
N LEU A 10 -14.09 -15.84 3.34
CA LEU A 10 -13.74 -14.95 4.46
C LEU A 10 -12.36 -14.31 4.23
N THR A 11 -11.35 -15.10 3.86
CA THR A 11 -10.01 -14.55 3.55
C THR A 11 -10.02 -13.59 2.37
N GLY A 12 -10.81 -13.88 1.33
CA GLY A 12 -10.98 -13.00 0.17
C GLY A 12 -11.67 -11.69 0.53
N ALA A 13 -12.73 -11.74 1.35
CA ALA A 13 -13.40 -10.55 1.84
C ALA A 13 -12.47 -9.66 2.68
N CYS A 14 -11.68 -10.25 3.58
CA CYS A 14 -10.68 -9.52 4.35
C CYS A 14 -9.62 -8.85 3.45
N ALA A 15 -9.11 -9.55 2.43
CA ALA A 15 -8.14 -9.00 1.49
C ALA A 15 -8.73 -7.84 0.65
N ALA A 16 -9.98 -7.97 0.23
CA ALA A 16 -10.69 -6.92 -0.49
C ALA A 16 -10.90 -5.67 0.38
N LEU A 17 -11.34 -5.85 1.64
CA LEU A 17 -11.50 -4.74 2.59
C LEU A 17 -10.17 -4.03 2.86
N MET A 18 -9.08 -4.78 3.02
CA MET A 18 -7.76 -4.20 3.25
C MET A 18 -7.27 -3.38 2.04
N THR A 19 -7.49 -3.91 0.83
CA THR A 19 -7.15 -3.23 -0.42
C THR A 19 -7.98 -1.96 -0.59
N TRP A 20 -9.28 -2.04 -0.34
CA TRP A 20 -10.18 -0.89 -0.42
C TRP A 20 -9.80 0.21 0.56
N LEU A 21 -9.48 -0.15 1.81
CA LEU A 21 -9.00 0.78 2.82
C LEU A 21 -7.71 1.48 2.36
N PHE A 22 -6.76 0.72 1.82
CA PHE A 22 -5.49 1.27 1.35
C PHE A 22 -5.68 2.28 0.21
N ILE A 23 -6.52 1.95 -0.78
CA ILE A 23 -6.84 2.84 -1.90
C ILE A 23 -7.54 4.10 -1.39
N SER A 24 -8.55 3.95 -0.52
CA SER A 24 -9.29 5.07 0.04
C SER A 24 -8.41 6.03 0.86
N MET A 25 -7.46 5.49 1.63
CA MET A 25 -6.47 6.31 2.35
C MET A 25 -5.55 7.06 1.39
N SER A 26 -5.13 6.43 0.29
CA SER A 26 -4.30 7.07 -0.72
C SER A 26 -5.04 8.21 -1.44
N GLU A 27 -6.31 7.99 -1.78
CA GLU A 27 -7.18 9.03 -2.36
C GLU A 27 -7.42 10.18 -1.38
N GLY A 28 -7.58 9.88 -0.08
CA GLY A 28 -7.70 10.90 0.96
C GLY A 28 -6.46 11.79 1.05
N ILE A 29 -5.26 11.18 1.03
CA ILE A 29 -4.00 11.94 0.99
C ILE A 29 -3.93 12.77 -0.30
N GLN A 30 -4.24 12.18 -1.46
CA GLN A 30 -4.20 12.91 -2.73
C GLN A 30 -5.18 14.08 -2.75
N SER A 31 -6.40 13.90 -2.25
CA SER A 31 -7.43 14.95 -2.17
C SER A 31 -7.01 16.11 -1.25
N ILE A 32 -6.42 15.82 -0.08
CA ILE A 32 -5.95 16.85 0.85
C ILE A 32 -4.82 17.69 0.26
N PHE A 33 -3.87 17.04 -0.42
CA PHE A 33 -2.64 17.70 -0.88
C PHE A 33 -2.75 18.30 -2.29
N TYR A 34 -3.44 17.62 -3.20
CA TYR A 34 -3.55 18.00 -4.61
C TYR A 34 -4.94 18.52 -5.00
N GLY A 35 -5.99 18.22 -4.24
CA GLY A 35 -7.37 18.59 -4.56
C GLY A 35 -7.97 17.78 -5.71
N ASP A 36 -9.27 17.95 -5.97
CA ASP A 36 -10.06 17.17 -6.95
C ASP A 36 -9.73 17.47 -8.43
N SER A 37 -8.67 18.23 -8.71
CA SER A 37 -8.51 18.90 -10.01
C SER A 37 -7.40 18.31 -10.86
N PHE A 38 -7.65 17.14 -11.42
CA PHE A 38 -6.97 16.70 -12.65
C PHE A 38 -7.32 17.60 -13.88
N ILE A 39 -8.31 18.50 -13.75
CA ILE A 39 -8.83 19.34 -14.85
C ILE A 39 -8.43 20.82 -14.78
N HIS A 40 -7.99 21.36 -13.63
CA HIS A 40 -7.41 22.72 -13.56
C HIS A 40 -5.88 22.67 -13.63
N ASN A 41 -5.36 22.00 -14.66
CA ASN A 41 -4.00 22.21 -15.13
C ASN A 41 -3.90 23.58 -15.82
N SER A 42 -3.98 24.65 -15.05
CA SER A 42 -3.22 25.85 -15.37
C SER A 42 -2.03 25.88 -14.41
N LEU A 43 -1.14 24.92 -14.63
CA LEU A 43 0.23 24.93 -14.13
C LEU A 43 1.05 25.95 -14.95
N GLU A 44 0.59 27.19 -15.00
CA GLU A 44 1.38 28.31 -15.50
C GLU A 44 1.40 29.37 -14.40
N GLY A 45 2.51 29.44 -13.66
CA GLY A 45 2.87 30.62 -12.86
C GLY A 45 2.54 30.61 -11.37
N SER A 46 2.01 29.52 -10.81
CA SER A 46 1.78 29.39 -9.37
C SER A 46 2.83 28.45 -8.77
N GLY A 47 3.70 28.95 -7.87
CA GLY A 47 4.86 28.24 -7.27
C GLY A 47 4.59 26.96 -6.46
N ARG A 48 3.49 26.26 -6.77
CA ARG A 48 3.01 25.01 -6.19
C ARG A 48 3.55 23.77 -6.92
N GLU A 49 4.28 23.97 -8.02
CA GLU A 49 4.92 22.90 -8.82
C GLU A 49 5.91 22.06 -7.99
N TRP A 50 6.65 22.72 -7.10
CA TRP A 50 7.62 22.08 -6.20
C TRP A 50 6.97 21.17 -5.17
N TRP A 51 5.72 21.45 -4.77
CA TRP A 51 4.99 20.65 -3.80
C TRP A 51 4.65 19.27 -4.36
N ILE A 52 4.49 19.15 -5.69
CA ILE A 52 4.22 17.89 -6.37
C ILE A 52 5.34 16.88 -6.14
N ILE A 53 6.59 17.34 -6.02
CA ILE A 53 7.78 16.50 -5.79
C ILE A 53 8.06 16.34 -4.30
N PHE A 54 7.92 17.42 -3.52
CA PHE A 54 8.30 17.41 -2.10
C PHE A 54 7.39 16.51 -1.25
N ILE A 55 6.09 16.49 -1.53
CA ILE A 55 5.11 15.67 -0.79
C ILE A 55 5.40 14.17 -0.94
N PRO A 56 5.53 13.59 -2.15
CA PRO A 56 5.86 12.17 -2.30
C PRO A 56 7.27 11.85 -1.80
N ALA A 57 8.24 12.76 -1.92
CA ALA A 57 9.57 12.57 -1.34
C ALA A 57 9.52 12.44 0.20
N LEU A 58 8.76 13.32 0.86
CA LEU A 58 8.57 13.28 2.30
C LEU A 58 7.75 12.06 2.75
N GLY A 59 6.71 11.70 1.99
CA GLY A 59 5.94 10.46 2.21
C GLY A 59 6.83 9.21 2.10
N GLY A 60 7.68 9.14 1.07
CA GLY A 60 8.64 8.06 0.87
C GLY A 60 9.70 8.01 1.97
N LEU A 61 10.18 9.16 2.47
CA LEU A 61 11.13 9.23 3.58
C LEU A 61 10.52 8.66 4.87
N ILE A 62 9.30 9.09 5.22
CA ILE A 62 8.58 8.59 6.40
C ILE A 62 8.35 7.08 6.28
N ALA A 63 7.83 6.62 5.12
CA ALA A 63 7.62 5.20 4.88
C ALA A 63 8.92 4.40 4.97
N GLY A 64 10.03 4.92 4.42
CA GLY A 64 11.34 4.31 4.49
C GLY A 64 11.85 4.14 5.93
N ILE A 65 11.70 5.18 6.77
CA ILE A 65 12.04 5.11 8.20
C ILE A 65 11.19 4.05 8.90
N ILE A 66 9.88 4.01 8.67
CA ILE A 66 8.98 3.01 9.27
C ILE A 66 9.41 1.59 8.89
N ILE A 67 9.74 1.37 7.62
CA ILE A 67 10.18 0.07 7.11
C ILE A 67 11.54 -0.32 7.71
N GLU A 68 12.48 0.61 7.85
CA GLU A 68 13.81 0.33 8.42
C GLU A 68 13.74 -0.10 9.89
N TYR A 69 12.96 0.63 10.70
CA TYR A 69 12.95 0.43 12.14
C TYR A 69 11.91 -0.58 12.62
N TRP A 70 10.73 -0.62 12.00
CA TRP A 70 9.61 -1.44 12.50
C TRP A 70 9.38 -2.72 11.71
N SER A 71 9.51 -2.67 10.39
CA SER A 71 9.13 -3.79 9.51
C SER A 71 10.16 -4.05 8.42
N LYS A 72 11.32 -4.58 8.83
CA LYS A 72 12.42 -4.93 7.91
C LYS A 72 11.99 -5.94 6.84
N ASP A 73 11.02 -6.79 7.16
CA ASP A 73 10.47 -7.80 6.24
C ASP A 73 9.59 -7.17 5.13
N ALA A 74 9.09 -5.94 5.33
CA ALA A 74 8.29 -5.23 4.33
C ALA A 74 9.12 -4.60 3.20
N LYS A 75 10.46 -4.70 3.24
CA LYS A 75 11.35 -4.17 2.19
C LYS A 75 11.30 -4.95 0.88
N GLY A 76 10.89 -6.22 0.92
CA GLY A 76 10.90 -7.11 -0.23
C GLY A 76 9.63 -7.00 -1.09
N ALA A 77 9.76 -7.30 -2.38
CA ALA A 77 8.59 -7.53 -3.23
C ALA A 77 7.77 -8.68 -2.63
N GLY A 78 6.55 -8.39 -2.17
CA GLY A 78 5.72 -9.35 -1.45
C GLY A 78 5.37 -10.59 -2.27
N VAL A 79 5.26 -10.45 -3.60
CA VAL A 79 4.88 -11.53 -4.51
C VAL A 79 5.89 -12.70 -4.49
N PRO A 80 7.21 -12.49 -4.71
CA PRO A 80 8.21 -13.54 -4.55
C PRO A 80 8.18 -14.27 -3.20
N ILE A 81 7.99 -13.53 -2.09
CA ILE A 81 7.97 -14.11 -0.73
C ILE A 81 6.78 -15.05 -0.56
N VAL A 82 5.60 -14.65 -1.04
CA VAL A 82 4.41 -15.49 -1.01
C VAL A 82 4.57 -16.70 -1.92
N MET A 83 5.13 -16.52 -3.12
CA MET A 83 5.41 -17.63 -4.04
C MET A 83 6.37 -18.66 -3.44
N GLU A 84 7.46 -18.22 -2.80
CA GLU A 84 8.40 -19.10 -2.09
C GLU A 84 7.71 -19.84 -0.94
N ALA A 85 6.88 -19.14 -0.16
CA ALA A 85 6.18 -19.75 0.95
C ALA A 85 5.19 -20.85 0.50
N VAL A 86 4.49 -20.63 -0.61
CA VAL A 86 3.59 -21.61 -1.21
C VAL A 86 4.39 -22.81 -1.75
N ALA A 87 5.51 -22.57 -2.44
CA ALA A 87 6.31 -23.63 -3.06
C ALA A 87 7.08 -24.50 -2.06
N VAL A 88 7.68 -23.90 -1.03
CA VAL A 88 8.66 -24.57 -0.15
C VAL A 88 8.19 -24.67 1.31
N LYS A 89 7.34 -23.75 1.78
CA LYS A 89 6.99 -23.61 3.22
C LYS A 89 5.54 -23.98 3.55
N LYS A 90 4.88 -24.81 2.73
CA LYS A 90 3.47 -25.22 2.92
C LYS A 90 2.52 -24.02 3.10
N ALA A 91 2.76 -22.92 2.39
CA ALA A 91 2.02 -21.67 2.47
C ALA A 91 2.00 -21.01 3.87
N ARG A 92 2.96 -21.33 4.74
CA ARG A 92 3.08 -20.69 6.06
C ARG A 92 3.99 -19.47 5.96
N LEU A 93 3.40 -18.30 6.21
CA LEU A 93 4.13 -17.06 6.40
C LEU A 93 4.39 -16.89 7.91
N SER A 94 5.63 -16.59 8.27
CA SER A 94 5.95 -16.26 9.66
C SER A 94 5.44 -14.84 9.93
N ALA A 95 4.39 -14.69 10.74
CA ALA A 95 4.15 -13.42 11.40
C ALA A 95 5.35 -13.20 12.33
N LYS A 96 6.19 -12.22 12.02
CA LYS A 96 7.43 -11.96 12.74
C LYS A 96 7.17 -11.85 14.26
N LYS A 97 8.10 -12.35 15.07
CA LYS A 97 8.21 -12.10 16.53
C LYS A 97 8.44 -10.62 16.83
#